data_AF-A0A9D0XRZ1-F1
#
_entry.id   AF-A0A9D0XRZ1-F1
#
_cell.length_a   1.000
_cell.length_b   1.000
_cell.length_c   1.000
_cell.angle_alpha   90.00
_cell.angle_beta   90.00
_cell.angle_gamma   90.00
#
_symmetry.space_group_name_H-M   'P 1'
#
loop_
_entity.id
_entity.type
_entity.pdbx_description
1 polymer ?
#
loop_
_entity_poly.entity_id
_entity_poly.type
_entity_poly.pdbx_seq_one_letter_code
_entity_poly.pdbx_strand_id
1 'polypeptide(L)' 'VERMEDIPELNEYQCGTFIMHSLEEAKEIAQEIIDLGIGVNKNTDIALSEDTLKSLGNEV' A
#
# COMPACT_ATOMS: atom_id res chain seq x y z
N VAL A 1 6.81 17.14 6.24
CA VAL A 1 7.97 16.76 5.40
C VAL A 1 7.83 17.59 4.16
N GLU A 2 8.71 18.58 3.97
CA GLU A 2 8.52 19.58 2.91
C GLU A 2 9.49 19.39 1.75
N ARG A 3 10.63 18.76 1.99
CA ARG A 3 11.64 18.49 0.96
C ARG A 3 12.10 17.04 1.02
N MET A 4 12.74 16.59 -0.06
CA MET A 4 13.26 15.23 -0.18
C MET A 4 14.27 14.90 0.92
N GLU A 5 15.08 15.88 1.35
CA GLU A 5 16.10 15.69 2.38
C GLU A 5 15.52 15.55 3.80
N ASP A 6 14.24 15.88 3.97
CA ASP A 6 13.53 15.68 5.23
C ASP A 6 13.07 14.21 5.39
N ILE A 7 13.15 13.39 4.32
CA ILE A 7 12.81 11.96 4.35
C ILE A 7 13.94 11.19 5.07
N PRO A 8 13.65 10.49 6.18
CA PRO A 8 14.64 9.69 6.87
C PRO A 8 15.28 8.65 5.94
N GLU A 9 16.59 8.48 6.06
CA GLU A 9 17.36 7.45 5.35
C GLU A 9 17.41 7.61 3.81
N LEU A 10 16.90 8.72 3.25
CA LEU A 10 17.01 9.03 1.83
C LEU A 10 18.42 9.53 1.47
N ASN A 11 19.37 8.58 1.48
CA ASN A 11 20.75 8.79 1.09
C ASN A 11 21.40 7.49 0.63
N GLU A 12 22.57 7.60 -0.03
CA GLU A 12 23.31 6.47 -0.61
C GLU A 12 23.81 5.43 0.41
N TYR A 13 23.88 5.78 1.70
CA TYR A 13 24.42 4.91 2.74
C TYR A 13 23.33 4.05 3.40
N GLN A 14 22.05 4.46 3.32
CA GLN A 14 20.96 3.85 4.08
C GLN A 14 19.78 3.35 3.22
N CYS A 15 19.62 3.87 2.00
CA CYS A 15 18.61 3.38 1.06
C CYS A 15 19.27 2.69 -0.13
N GLY A 16 18.89 1.42 -0.37
CA GLY A 16 19.44 0.62 -1.47
C GLY A 16 19.17 1.19 -2.87
N THR A 17 18.17 2.06 -3.03
CA THR A 17 17.88 2.77 -4.29
C THR A 17 17.35 4.17 -4.02
N PHE A 18 18.19 5.02 -3.42
CA PHE A 18 17.81 6.38 -2.98
C PHE A 18 17.36 7.34 -4.09
N ILE A 19 17.58 7.01 -5.36
CA ILE A 19 17.16 7.81 -6.52
C ILE A 19 15.68 7.63 -6.91
N MET A 20 15.02 6.58 -6.43
CA MET A 20 13.66 6.19 -6.83
C MET A 20 12.64 6.64 -5.79
N HIS A 21 12.69 7.92 -5.41
CA HIS A 21 11.76 8.51 -4.46
C HIS A 21 11.07 9.73 -5.10
N SER A 22 9.80 9.93 -4.77
CA SER A 22 9.01 11.11 -5.11
C SER A 22 8.21 11.55 -3.89
N LEU A 23 8.55 12.71 -3.31
CA LEU A 23 7.81 13.26 -2.18
C LEU A 23 6.39 13.69 -2.58
N GLU A 24 6.23 14.17 -3.82
CA GLU A 24 4.93 14.61 -4.33
C GLU A 24 3.96 13.43 -4.42
N GLU A 25 4.35 12.35 -5.11
CA GLU A 25 3.53 11.15 -5.21
C GLU A 25 3.19 10.57 -3.83
N ALA A 26 4.15 10.58 -2.89
CA ALA A 26 3.89 10.11 -1.53
C ALA A 26 2.84 10.98 -0.81
N LYS A 27 2.86 12.30 -0.99
CA LYS A 27 1.86 13.22 -0.44
C LYS A 27 0.50 13.05 -1.11
N GLU A 28 0.46 12.88 -2.42
CA GLU A 28 -0.76 12.61 -3.19
C GLU A 28 -1.43 11.33 -2.70
N ILE A 29 -0.70 10.21 -2.61
CA ILE A 29 -1.22 8.93 -2.08
C ILE A 29 -1.75 9.11 -0.65
N ALA A 30 -1.02 9.83 0.21
CA ALA A 30 -1.48 10.07 1.58
C ALA A 30 -2.79 10.86 1.62
N GLN A 31 -2.92 11.88 0.78
CA GLN A 31 -4.14 12.68 0.68
C GLN A 31 -5.30 11.86 0.12
N GLU A 32 -5.08 11.05 -0.91
CA GLU A 32 -6.10 10.15 -1.47
C GLU A 32 -6.66 9.20 -0.41
N ILE A 33 -5.81 8.61 0.44
CA ILE A 33 -6.27 7.72 1.53
C ILE A 33 -7.10 8.48 2.58
N ILE A 34 -6.73 9.72 2.90
CA ILE A 34 -7.50 10.57 3.81
C ILE A 34 -8.88 10.89 3.20
N ASP A 35 -8.92 11.24 1.92
CA ASP A 35 -10.14 11.62 1.20
C ASP A 35 -11.10 10.43 1.02
N LEU A 36 -10.56 9.24 0.75
CA LEU A 36 -11.33 7.99 0.64
C LEU A 36 -11.82 7.49 2.00
N GLY A 37 -11.11 7.82 3.08
CA GLY A 37 -11.35 7.31 4.42
C GLY A 37 -10.85 5.88 4.63
N ILE A 38 -10.85 5.43 5.89
CA ILE A 38 -10.29 4.13 6.29
C ILE A 38 -11.41 3.17 6.68
N GLY A 39 -11.57 2.09 5.92
CA GLY A 39 -12.50 0.99 6.21
C GLY A 39 -11.85 -0.17 6.97
N VAL A 40 -12.69 -1.06 7.52
CA VAL A 40 -12.24 -2.33 8.14
C VAL A 40 -12.78 -3.49 7.31
N ASN A 41 -11.87 -4.21 6.63
CA ASN A 41 -12.22 -5.43 5.91
C ASN A 41 -12.47 -6.56 6.91
N LYS A 42 -13.69 -7.08 6.95
CA LYS A 42 -14.03 -8.25 7.77
C LYS A 42 -13.89 -9.50 6.92
N ASN A 43 -13.14 -10.49 7.42
CA ASN A 43 -12.92 -11.76 6.73
C ASN A 43 -14.22 -12.44 6.28
N THR A 44 -15.29 -12.34 7.06
CA THR A 44 -16.60 -12.90 6.73
C THR A 44 -17.24 -12.27 5.50
N ASP A 45 -16.99 -10.98 5.26
CA ASP A 45 -17.63 -10.20 4.21
C ASP A 45 -16.91 -10.39 2.86
N ILE A 46 -15.64 -10.80 2.90
CA ILE A 46 -14.78 -11.03 1.73
C ILE A 46 -14.38 -12.50 1.56
N ALA A 47 -14.97 -13.40 2.35
CA ALA A 47 -14.73 -14.83 2.21
C ALA A 47 -15.17 -15.30 0.82
N LEU A 48 -14.28 -16.02 0.13
CA LEU A 48 -14.64 -16.63 -1.14
C LEU A 48 -15.60 -17.79 -0.90
N SER A 49 -16.61 -17.90 -1.76
CA SER A 49 -17.52 -19.04 -1.73
C SER A 49 -16.81 -20.34 -2.10
N GLU A 50 -17.34 -21.48 -1.64
CA GLU A 50 -16.83 -22.80 -2.03
C GLU A 50 -16.81 -22.99 -3.55
N ASP A 51 -17.84 -22.52 -4.26
CA ASP A 51 -17.90 -22.63 -5.72
C ASP A 51 -16.76 -21.85 -6.38
N THR A 52 -16.46 -20.64 -5.88
CA THR A 52 -15.29 -19.86 -6.32
C THR A 52 -14.00 -20.61 -6.04
N LEU A 53 -13.84 -21.17 -4.84
CA LEU A 53 -12.63 -21.90 -4.45
C LEU A 53 -12.42 -23.18 -5.28
N LYS A 54 -13.50 -23.93 -5.56
CA LYS A 54 -13.49 -25.10 -6.47
C LYS A 54 -13.11 -24.71 -7.88
N SER A 55 -13.63 -23.59 -8.39
CA SER A 55 -13.27 -23.09 -9.74
C SER A 55 -11.78 -22.72 -9.86
N LEU A 56 -11.14 -22.37 -8.74
CA LEU A 56 -9.71 -22.07 -8.65
C LEU A 56 -8.85 -23.33 -8.39
N GLY A 57 -9.47 -24.51 -8.30
CA GLY A 57 -8.77 -25.79 -8.12
C GLY A 57 -8.39 -26.11 -6.68
N ASN A 58 -9.01 -25.46 -5.70
CA ASN A 58 -8.78 -25.77 -4.29
C ASN A 58 -9.65 -26.95 -3.85
N GLU A 59 -9.09 -27.82 -3.01
CA GLU A 59 -9.87 -28.81 -2.26
C GLU A 59 -10.57 -28.08 -1.10
N VAL A 60 -11.89 -27.93 -1.20
CA VAL A 60 -12.75 -27.26 -0.22
C VAL A 60 -13.99 -28.08 0.10
#